data_AF-H3C440-F1
#
_entry.id   AF-H3C440-F1
#
_cell.length_a   1.000
_cell.length_b   1.000
_cell.length_c   1.000
_cell.angle_alpha   90.00
_cell.angle_beta   90.00
_cell.angle_gamma   90.00
#
_symmetry.space_group_name_H-M   'P 1'
#
loop_
_entity.id
_entity.type
_entity.pdbx_description
1 polymer ?
#
loop_
_entity_poly.entity_id
_entity_poly.type
_entity_poly.pdbx_seq_one_letter_code
_entity_poly.pdbx_strand_id
1 'polypeptide(L)'
;GDTVLSINGTSLCGCAHWEALRVLRRARIRNLGVVVLRRGEVSNVSKIRTETSSSGPTQARVTEKDAAFAGQRVCVRLEKKGRDLGFSLEGGVGSSLENRPITVQRIFQSGPAGQVFPGDEILEINGVSTAGMRRIEAWNLIRKLPAGPADLFLRRLHQET
;
A
#
# COMPACT_ATOMS: atom_id res chain seq x y z
N GLY A 1 -25.19 15.39 17.94
CA GLY A 1 -25.16 13.95 17.67
C GLY A 1 -23.72 13.47 17.76
N ASP A 2 -23.50 12.25 18.23
CA ASP A 2 -22.16 11.71 18.44
C ASP A 2 -21.53 11.27 17.11
N THR A 3 -20.24 11.56 16.93
CA THR A 3 -19.49 11.24 15.72
C THR A 3 -18.57 10.06 15.96
N VAL A 4 -18.62 9.03 15.10
CA VAL A 4 -17.70 7.89 15.20
C VAL A 4 -16.31 8.31 14.75
N LEU A 5 -15.34 8.25 15.65
CA LEU A 5 -13.93 8.54 15.37
C LEU A 5 -13.16 7.30 14.94
N SER A 6 -13.46 6.12 15.50
CA SER A 6 -12.78 4.88 15.12
C SER A 6 -13.60 3.64 15.42
N ILE A 7 -13.30 2.55 14.71
CA ILE A 7 -13.86 1.21 14.93
C ILE A 7 -12.69 0.22 14.97
N ASN A 8 -12.58 -0.55 16.05
CA ASN A 8 -11.51 -1.53 16.29
C ASN A 8 -10.10 -0.94 16.11
N GLY A 9 -9.90 0.30 16.58
CA GLY A 9 -8.64 1.03 16.45
C GLY A 9 -8.40 1.65 15.07
N THR A 10 -9.28 1.44 14.08
CA THR A 10 -9.19 2.10 12.77
C THR A 10 -9.92 3.43 12.80
N SER A 11 -9.18 4.53 12.66
CA SER A 11 -9.76 5.88 12.59
C SER A 11 -10.63 6.06 11.34
N LEU A 12 -11.77 6.71 11.51
CA LEU A 12 -12.70 7.07 10.44
C LEU A 12 -12.66 8.58 10.10
N CYS A 13 -11.69 9.32 10.66
CA CYS A 13 -11.55 10.73 10.31
C CYS A 13 -10.95 10.89 8.90
N GLY A 14 -11.66 11.55 7.99
CA GLY A 14 -11.19 11.84 6.64
C GLY A 14 -11.12 10.63 5.70
N CYS A 15 -11.60 9.46 6.12
CA CYS A 15 -11.65 8.28 5.26
C CYS A 15 -12.75 8.37 4.21
N ALA A 16 -12.52 7.77 3.04
CA ALA A 16 -13.53 7.67 2.01
C ALA A 16 -14.67 6.72 2.43
N HIS A 17 -15.88 6.95 1.93
CA HIS A 17 -17.06 6.16 2.30
C HIS A 17 -16.84 4.63 2.18
N TRP A 18 -16.15 4.20 1.12
CA TRP A 18 -15.83 2.80 0.89
C TRP A 18 -14.85 2.23 1.95
N GLU A 19 -13.93 3.03 2.47
CA GLU A 19 -13.00 2.63 3.53
C GLU A 19 -13.75 2.42 4.85
N ALA A 20 -14.66 3.33 5.20
CA ALA A 20 -15.52 3.19 6.36
C ALA A 20 -16.40 1.93 6.27
N LEU A 21 -16.98 1.65 5.09
CA LEU A 21 -17.76 0.43 4.85
C LEU A 21 -16.91 -0.85 4.99
N ARG A 22 -15.66 -0.84 4.54
CA ARG A 22 -14.75 -1.99 4.72
C ARG A 22 -14.46 -2.23 6.19
N VAL A 23 -14.20 -1.18 6.97
CA VAL A 23 -13.97 -1.28 8.42
C VAL A 23 -15.20 -1.84 9.13
N LEU A 24 -16.40 -1.38 8.77
CA LEU A 24 -17.67 -1.88 9.32
C LEU A 24 -17.92 -3.35 8.98
N ARG A 25 -17.75 -3.74 7.71
CA ARG A 25 -17.90 -5.14 7.27
C ARG A 25 -16.94 -6.06 8.00
N ARG A 26 -15.71 -5.59 8.24
CA ARG A 26 -14.69 -6.34 8.99
C ARG A 26 -15.02 -6.46 10.47
N ALA A 27 -15.57 -5.41 11.08
CA ALA A 27 -16.00 -5.45 12.48
C ALA A 27 -17.12 -6.48 12.71
N ARG A 28 -18.01 -6.67 11.73
CA ARG A 28 -19.11 -7.64 11.78
C ARG A 28 -18.63 -9.10 11.89
N ILE A 29 -17.46 -9.42 11.36
CA ILE A 29 -16.92 -10.80 11.36
C ILE A 29 -16.47 -11.25 12.76
N ARG A 30 -16.14 -10.30 13.65
CA ARG A 30 -15.52 -10.61 14.96
C ARG A 30 -16.51 -10.72 16.12
N ASN A 31 -17.82 -10.59 15.90
CA ASN A 31 -18.89 -10.59 16.92
C ASN A 31 -18.75 -9.58 18.08
N LEU A 32 -17.62 -8.89 18.22
CA LEU A 32 -17.34 -7.81 19.18
C LEU A 32 -16.58 -6.68 18.47
N GLY A 33 -16.93 -5.43 18.77
CA GLY A 33 -16.28 -4.25 18.20
C GLY A 33 -16.13 -3.13 19.21
N VAL A 34 -14.95 -2.50 19.27
CA VAL A 34 -14.69 -1.31 20.08
C VAL A 34 -14.88 -0.08 19.21
N VAL A 35 -15.79 0.82 19.61
CA VAL A 35 -16.08 2.05 18.86
C VAL A 35 -15.73 3.26 19.72
N VAL A 36 -14.90 4.16 19.18
CA VAL A 36 -14.57 5.42 19.85
C VAL A 36 -15.45 6.52 19.26
N LEU A 37 -16.25 7.15 20.12
CA LEU A 37 -17.19 8.21 19.76
C LEU A 37 -16.69 9.56 20.27
N ARG A 38 -16.82 10.59 19.44
CA ARG A 38 -16.74 12.00 19.87
C ARG A 38 -18.15 12.48 20.16
N ARG A 39 -18.42 12.80 21.41
CA ARG A 39 -19.67 13.44 21.79
C ARG A 39 -19.74 14.83 21.16
N GLY A 40 -20.77 15.07 20.35
CA GLY A 40 -20.93 16.36 19.67
C GLY A 40 -21.50 17.40 20.62
N GLU A 41 -20.72 18.43 20.95
CA GLU A 41 -21.27 19.67 21.53
C GLU A 41 -22.00 20.47 20.44
N VAL A 42 -23.19 20.95 20.79
CA VAL A 42 -24.05 21.71 19.90
C VAL A 42 -23.58 23.16 19.91
N SER A 43 -22.80 23.57 18.90
CA SER A 43 -22.45 24.98 18.74
C SER A 43 -22.24 25.35 17.27
N ASN A 44 -23.26 26.08 16.79
CA ASN A 44 -23.45 26.94 15.63
C ASN A 44 -22.31 27.18 14.61
N VAL A 45 -22.77 27.19 13.36
CA VAL A 45 -22.11 27.47 12.08
C VAL A 45 -21.26 28.75 12.07
N SER A 46 -20.06 28.66 11.49
CA SER A 46 -19.48 29.75 10.68
C SER A 46 -18.44 29.23 9.68
N LYS A 47 -18.75 29.43 8.39
CA LYS A 47 -17.85 29.37 7.22
C LYS A 47 -16.68 30.33 7.43
N ILE A 48 -15.46 29.96 6.99
CA ILE A 48 -14.46 30.86 6.37
C ILE A 48 -13.49 30.00 5.53
N ARG A 49 -13.21 30.48 4.31
CA ARG A 49 -12.26 29.94 3.31
C ARG A 49 -10.84 30.54 3.51
N THR A 50 -9.89 30.05 2.69
CA THR A 50 -8.61 30.69 2.25
C THR A 50 -7.51 30.82 3.32
N GLU A 51 -6.21 30.69 3.07
CA GLU A 51 -5.30 30.17 2.04
C GLU A 51 -3.86 30.41 2.60
N THR A 52 -2.88 29.59 2.19
CA THR A 52 -1.45 29.93 1.96
C THR A 52 -0.57 30.56 3.08
N SER A 53 0.50 29.87 3.50
CA SER A 53 1.92 30.29 3.31
C SER A 53 2.94 29.54 4.21
N SER A 54 4.16 29.50 3.69
CA SER A 54 5.36 28.72 3.98
C SER A 54 6.19 29.08 5.21
N SER A 55 6.85 28.09 5.82
CA SER A 55 8.29 28.13 6.20
C SER A 55 8.73 26.78 6.78
N GLY A 56 9.80 26.18 6.23
CA GLY A 56 10.45 24.97 6.76
C GLY A 56 11.37 25.29 7.96
N PRO A 57 12.31 24.41 8.36
CA PRO A 57 12.53 23.00 7.98
C PRO A 57 12.53 22.08 9.22
N THR A 58 11.94 20.88 9.18
CA THR A 58 12.24 19.89 10.21
C THR A 58 12.00 18.48 9.69
N GLN A 59 13.08 17.71 9.68
CA GLN A 59 13.16 16.25 9.65
C GLN A 59 11.79 15.58 9.48
N ALA A 60 11.51 15.11 8.26
CA ALA A 60 10.39 14.22 8.01
C ALA A 60 10.64 12.94 8.78
N ARG A 61 10.22 12.96 10.04
CA ARG A 61 9.99 11.79 10.88
C ARG A 61 9.17 10.85 10.02
N VAL A 62 9.79 9.73 9.67
CA VAL A 62 9.14 8.46 9.38
C VAL A 62 7.81 8.39 10.13
N THR A 63 6.73 8.66 9.42
CA THR A 63 5.39 8.37 9.93
C THR A 63 5.20 6.88 9.82
N GLU A 64 5.66 6.19 10.88
CA GLU A 64 5.21 4.86 11.27
C GLU A 64 3.70 4.92 11.58
N LYS A 65 2.85 5.05 10.55
CA LYS A 65 1.40 5.19 10.71
C LYS A 65 0.56 4.47 9.66
N ASP A 66 1.05 3.33 9.17
CA ASP A 66 0.26 2.37 8.34
C ASP A 66 0.20 0.95 8.94
N ALA A 67 0.54 0.81 10.23
CA ALA A 67 0.78 -0.48 10.88
C ALA A 67 -0.49 -1.24 11.36
N ALA A 68 -1.60 -1.17 10.62
CA ALA A 68 -2.79 -1.98 10.96
C ALA A 68 -3.23 -2.97 9.86
N PHE A 69 -2.74 -2.82 8.62
CA PHE A 69 -2.87 -3.82 7.54
C PHE A 69 -1.66 -3.85 6.59
N ALA A 70 -0.51 -3.32 7.01
CA ALA A 70 0.70 -3.42 6.22
C ALA A 70 1.16 -4.88 6.20
N GLY A 71 0.96 -5.56 5.07
CA GLY A 71 1.67 -6.81 4.80
C GLY A 71 3.17 -6.65 5.10
N GLN A 72 3.84 -7.75 5.45
CA GLN A 72 5.25 -7.73 5.83
C GLN A 72 6.08 -7.12 4.69
N ARG A 73 6.85 -6.07 4.99
CA ARG A 73 7.82 -5.53 4.03
C ARG A 73 9.02 -6.48 4.01
N VAL A 74 9.29 -7.08 2.85
CA VAL A 74 10.36 -8.04 2.65
C VAL A 74 11.36 -7.45 1.66
N CYS A 75 12.65 -7.48 1.99
CA CYS A 75 13.72 -7.19 1.05
C CYS A 75 14.22 -8.50 0.45
N VAL A 76 14.25 -8.59 -0.87
CA VAL A 76 14.78 -9.74 -1.60
C VAL A 76 15.86 -9.28 -2.56
N ARG A 77 16.97 -10.02 -2.60
CA ARG A 77 18.08 -9.75 -3.52
C ARG A 77 18.08 -10.84 -4.59
N LEU A 78 17.63 -10.47 -5.77
CA LEU A 78 17.51 -11.39 -6.90
C LEU A 78 18.71 -11.27 -7.84
N GLU A 79 19.07 -12.37 -8.50
CA GLU A 79 20.12 -12.36 -9.50
C GLU A 79 19.52 -12.25 -10.91
N LYS A 80 19.72 -11.11 -11.57
CA LYS A 80 19.27 -10.88 -12.94
C LYS A 80 20.21 -11.59 -13.92
N LYS A 81 19.77 -12.76 -14.41
CA LYS A 81 20.49 -13.60 -15.37
C LYS A 81 20.13 -13.33 -16.84
N GLY A 82 19.16 -12.43 -17.10
CA GLY A 82 18.68 -12.18 -18.45
C GLY A 82 17.95 -10.83 -18.61
N ARG A 83 16.85 -10.85 -19.36
CA ARG A 83 16.02 -9.66 -19.62
C ARG A 83 15.02 -9.36 -18.50
N ASP A 84 14.76 -10.33 -17.63
CA ASP A 84 13.77 -10.25 -16.56
C ASP A 84 14.32 -10.80 -15.24
N LEU A 85 13.43 -10.85 -14.24
CA LEU A 85 13.68 -11.42 -12.93
C LEU A 85 12.89 -12.74 -12.72
N GLY A 86 12.41 -13.37 -13.79
CA GLY A 86 11.71 -14.65 -13.70
C GLY A 86 10.28 -14.61 -13.11
N PHE A 87 9.59 -13.47 -13.17
CA PHE A 87 8.17 -13.37 -12.81
C PHE A 87 7.42 -12.35 -13.68
N SER A 88 6.08 -12.46 -13.71
CA SER A 88 5.19 -11.52 -14.40
C SER A 88 4.54 -10.52 -13.44
N LEU A 89 4.21 -9.35 -13.97
CA LEU A 89 3.54 -8.26 -13.24
C LEU A 89 2.08 -8.14 -13.65
N GLU A 90 1.23 -7.74 -12.71
CA GLU A 90 -0.13 -7.26 -12.96
C GLU A 90 -0.41 -5.96 -12.20
N GLY A 91 -1.61 -5.39 -12.40
CA GLY A 91 -1.99 -4.10 -11.84
C GLY A 91 -1.31 -2.93 -12.55
N GLY A 92 -1.03 -1.89 -11.77
CA GLY A 92 -0.48 -0.61 -12.20
C GLY A 92 -1.57 0.43 -12.49
N VAL A 93 -1.16 1.70 -12.42
CA VAL A 93 -2.03 2.85 -12.73
C VAL A 93 -2.45 2.81 -14.19
N GLY A 94 -3.72 3.09 -14.45
CA GLY A 94 -4.30 3.04 -15.80
C GLY A 94 -4.47 1.63 -16.37
N SER A 95 -4.29 0.58 -15.55
CA SER A 95 -4.72 -0.76 -15.94
C SER A 95 -6.24 -0.86 -15.87
N SER A 96 -6.82 -1.73 -16.71
CA SER A 96 -8.26 -2.02 -16.71
C SER A 96 -8.79 -2.57 -15.37
N LEU A 97 -7.89 -3.02 -14.49
CA LEU A 97 -8.15 -3.43 -13.12
C LEU A 97 -7.85 -2.27 -12.13
N GLU A 98 -8.77 -1.30 -12.07
CA GLU A 98 -8.99 -0.41 -10.90
C GLU A 98 -7.73 0.19 -10.22
N ASN A 99 -6.73 0.67 -10.97
CA ASN A 99 -5.52 1.29 -10.39
C ASN A 99 -4.87 0.49 -9.24
N ARG A 100 -4.92 -0.84 -9.31
CA ARG A 100 -4.34 -1.72 -8.31
C ARG A 100 -2.81 -1.52 -8.24
N PRO A 101 -2.15 -1.67 -7.08
CA PRO A 101 -0.70 -1.66 -7.00
C PRO A 101 -0.07 -2.72 -7.91
N ILE A 102 1.22 -2.55 -8.20
CA ILE A 102 1.98 -3.50 -9.02
C ILE A 102 2.25 -4.75 -8.20
N THR A 103 1.68 -5.87 -8.62
CA THR A 103 1.82 -7.16 -7.93
C THR A 103 2.43 -8.22 -8.84
N VAL A 104 3.04 -9.21 -8.22
CA VAL A 104 3.55 -10.39 -8.91
C VAL A 104 2.37 -11.30 -9.24
N GLN A 105 2.17 -11.58 -10.52
CA GLN A 105 1.09 -12.45 -10.98
C GLN A 105 1.50 -13.92 -11.02
N ARG A 106 2.70 -14.22 -11.52
CA ARG A 106 3.19 -15.58 -11.69
C ARG A 106 4.72 -15.62 -11.56
N ILE A 107 5.23 -16.68 -10.95
CA ILE A 107 6.67 -17.02 -10.96
C ILE A 107 6.92 -18.04 -12.08
N PHE A 108 7.92 -17.81 -12.92
CA PHE A 108 8.32 -18.76 -13.98
C PHE A 108 9.23 -19.86 -13.41
N GLN A 109 9.39 -20.97 -14.13
CA GLN A 109 10.18 -22.13 -13.67
C GLN A 109 11.64 -21.78 -13.33
N SER A 110 12.24 -20.81 -14.01
CA SER A 110 13.59 -20.30 -13.75
C SER A 110 13.63 -19.09 -12.80
N GLY A 111 12.49 -18.74 -12.21
CA GLY A 111 12.31 -17.56 -11.38
C GLY A 111 12.74 -17.76 -9.92
N PRO A 112 12.63 -16.71 -9.10
CA PRO A 112 13.05 -16.67 -7.70
C PRO A 112 12.03 -17.37 -6.78
N ALA A 113 11.72 -18.63 -7.10
CA ALA A 113 10.80 -19.44 -6.31
C ALA A 113 11.28 -19.54 -4.85
N GLY A 114 10.36 -19.35 -3.90
CA GLY A 114 10.65 -19.33 -2.47
C GLY A 114 11.12 -17.98 -1.91
N GLN A 115 11.52 -17.03 -2.76
CA GLN A 115 11.81 -15.65 -2.34
C GLN A 115 10.66 -14.69 -2.67
N VAL A 116 10.08 -14.86 -3.86
CA VAL A 116 8.95 -14.07 -4.36
C VAL A 116 7.76 -15.01 -4.61
N PHE A 117 6.57 -14.57 -4.23
CA PHE A 117 5.33 -15.34 -4.40
C PHE A 117 4.29 -14.56 -5.21
N PRO A 118 3.39 -15.27 -5.93
CA PRO A 118 2.22 -14.64 -6.52
C PRO A 118 1.42 -13.87 -5.46
N GLY A 119 1.04 -12.64 -5.79
CA GLY A 119 0.36 -11.72 -4.90
C GLY A 119 1.28 -10.79 -4.10
N ASP A 120 2.61 -11.03 -4.08
CA ASP A 120 3.55 -10.08 -3.50
C ASP A 120 3.45 -8.75 -4.26
N GLU A 121 3.28 -7.65 -3.53
CA GLU A 121 3.26 -6.32 -4.11
C GLU A 121 4.67 -5.76 -4.19
N ILE A 122 5.04 -5.23 -5.35
CA ILE A 122 6.33 -4.59 -5.55
C ILE A 122 6.20 -3.13 -5.12
N LEU A 123 6.99 -2.76 -4.12
CA LEU A 123 7.07 -1.40 -3.59
C LEU A 123 8.23 -0.62 -4.21
N GLU A 124 9.38 -1.28 -4.39
CA GLU A 124 10.58 -0.67 -4.94
C GLU A 124 11.40 -1.69 -5.73
N ILE A 125 12.06 -1.22 -6.79
CA ILE A 125 12.99 -1.97 -7.62
C ILE A 125 14.30 -1.19 -7.65
N ASN A 126 15.34 -1.74 -7.02
CA ASN A 126 16.69 -1.17 -6.98
C ASN A 126 16.72 0.31 -6.53
N GLY A 127 15.97 0.61 -5.47
CA GLY A 127 15.84 1.97 -4.90
C GLY A 127 14.82 2.87 -5.61
N VAL A 128 14.16 2.42 -6.67
CA VAL A 128 13.13 3.18 -7.37
C VAL A 128 11.75 2.71 -6.92
N SER A 129 10.93 3.61 -6.38
CA SER A 129 9.57 3.29 -5.98
C SER A 129 8.67 2.99 -7.17
N THR A 130 7.84 1.96 -7.05
CA THR A 130 6.85 1.55 -8.05
C THR A 130 5.45 2.09 -7.75
N ALA A 131 5.29 2.89 -6.69
CA ALA A 131 4.03 3.53 -6.35
C ALA A 131 3.57 4.46 -7.49
N GLY A 132 2.33 4.29 -7.92
CA GLY A 132 1.76 5.11 -9.00
C GLY A 132 2.27 4.77 -10.41
N MET A 133 3.14 3.77 -10.58
CA MET A 133 3.65 3.40 -11.89
C MET A 133 2.64 2.61 -12.72
N ARG A 134 2.75 2.75 -14.03
CA ARG A 134 2.10 1.83 -14.97
C ARG A 134 2.86 0.50 -14.98
N ARG A 135 2.16 -0.59 -15.28
CA ARG A 135 2.78 -1.93 -15.43
C ARG A 135 3.96 -1.93 -16.40
N ILE A 136 3.81 -1.23 -17.52
CA ILE A 136 4.84 -1.12 -18.56
C ILE A 136 6.08 -0.37 -18.05
N GLU A 137 5.92 0.61 -17.14
CA GLU A 137 7.02 1.38 -16.58
C GLU A 137 7.83 0.52 -15.61
N ALA A 138 7.17 -0.19 -14.69
CA ALA A 138 7.85 -1.13 -13.80
C ALA A 138 8.55 -2.26 -14.57
N TRP A 139 7.92 -2.77 -15.63
CA TRP A 139 8.57 -3.73 -16.52
C TRP A 139 9.82 -3.16 -17.19
N ASN A 140 9.76 -1.91 -17.64
CA ASN A 140 10.91 -1.23 -18.24
C ASN A 140 12.03 -1.00 -17.21
N LEU A 141 11.71 -0.73 -15.94
CA LEU A 141 12.71 -0.66 -14.86
C LEU A 141 13.44 -1.99 -14.72
N ILE A 142 12.71 -3.10 -14.62
CA ILE A 142 13.30 -4.44 -14.52
C ILE A 142 14.24 -4.72 -15.69
N ARG A 143 13.83 -4.39 -16.92
CA ARG A 143 14.65 -4.60 -18.12
C ARG A 143 15.93 -3.76 -18.13
N LYS A 144 15.88 -2.55 -17.59
CA LYS A 144 17.02 -1.61 -17.51
C LYS A 144 18.01 -1.96 -16.40
N LEU A 145 17.66 -2.84 -15.47
CA LEU A 145 18.59 -3.28 -14.43
C LEU A 145 19.84 -3.94 -15.05
N PRO A 146 21.03 -3.68 -14.50
CA PRO A 146 22.25 -4.37 -14.90
C PRO A 146 22.12 -5.89 -14.63
N ALA A 147 22.90 -6.69 -15.34
CA ALA A 147 23.02 -8.11 -14.99
C ALA A 147 23.68 -8.23 -13.61
N GLY A 148 23.26 -9.24 -12.83
CA GLY A 148 23.74 -9.46 -11.46
C GLY A 148 22.71 -9.10 -10.39
N PRO A 149 23.15 -8.76 -9.16
CA PRO A 149 22.24 -8.60 -8.02
C PRO A 149 21.35 -7.36 -8.16
N ALA A 150 20.06 -7.54 -7.91
CA ALA A 150 19.05 -6.48 -7.87
C ALA A 150 18.21 -6.61 -6.60
N ASP A 151 18.11 -5.52 -5.85
CA ASP A 151 17.32 -5.49 -4.63
C ASP A 151 15.88 -5.10 -4.94
N LEU A 152 14.91 -5.82 -4.40
CA LEU A 152 13.49 -5.47 -4.46
C LEU A 152 12.90 -5.41 -3.06
N PHE A 153 12.03 -4.42 -2.85
CA PHE A 153 11.20 -4.34 -1.66
C PHE A 153 9.78 -4.75 -2.03
N LEU A 154 9.30 -5.76 -1.32
CA LEU A 154 8.00 -6.36 -1.52
C LEU A 154 7.11 -6.12 -0.29
N ARG A 155 5.80 -6.09 -0.50
CA ARG A 155 4.80 -6.22 0.56
C ARG A 155 4.10 -7.55 0.41
N ARG A 156 4.27 -8.41 1.41
CA ARG A 156 3.63 -9.72 1.51
C ARG A 156 2.42 -9.66 2.43
N LEU A 157 1.22 -9.80 1.88
CA LEU A 157 0.03 -9.99 2.70
C LEU A 157 0.08 -11.42 3.24
N HIS A 158 0.01 -11.57 4.57
CA HIS A 158 0.03 -12.87 5.25
C HIS A 158 -1.02 -13.78 4.58
N GLN A 159 -0.56 -14.80 3.85
CA GLN A 159 -1.42 -15.88 3.42
C GLN A 159 -1.50 -16.83 4.61
N GLU A 160 -2.64 -16.86 5.29
CA GLU A 160 -2.98 -17.97 6.17
C GLU A 160 -3.00 -19.23 5.31
N THR A 161 -2.19 -20.20 5.71
CA THR A 161 -2.07 -21.53 5.10
C THR A 161 -3.38 -22.31 5.21
#